data_AF-A0A7S2G2G6-F1
#
_entry.id   AF-A0A7S2G2G6-F1
#
_cell.length_a   1.000
_cell.length_b   1.000
_cell.length_c   1.000
_cell.angle_alpha   90.00
_cell.angle_beta   90.00
_cell.angle_gamma   90.00
#
_symmetry.space_group_name_H-M   'P 1'
#
loop_
_entity.id
_entity.type
_entity.pdbx_description
1 polymer ?
#
loop_
_entity_poly.entity_id
_entity_poly.type
_entity_poly.pdbx_seq_one_letter_code
_entity_poly.pdbx_strand_id
1 'polypeptide(L)'
;GHQGSLDARDWADSVRTVLDGIEAGEWSKVVLAQRVLLEFNANIEPLHLLQRLLEADDAAIAQQAEDQEAAAPATTSHVTGPRHAYLFLLQLSADESFMGCTPEKLFKLEGDQLSTEALAGTRPRGDTAETDQRLAHELLHCEKDLREVMAVRDFLMRALQPASTQVP
;
A
#
# COMPACT_ATOMS: atom_id res chain seq x y z
N GLY A 1 -29.29 4.35 12.50
CA GLY A 1 -29.04 5.25 11.36
C GLY A 1 -27.59 5.09 10.99
N HIS A 2 -27.32 4.50 9.84
CA HIS A 2 -25.97 4.22 9.36
C HIS A 2 -25.29 5.51 8.90
N GLN A 3 -24.36 6.03 9.71
CA GLN A 3 -23.46 7.13 9.36
C GLN A 3 -22.03 6.60 9.52
N GLY A 4 -21.40 6.17 8.43
CA GLY A 4 -20.04 5.63 8.53
C GLY A 4 -19.36 5.38 7.20
N SER A 5 -20.11 5.06 6.14
CA SER A 5 -19.61 5.01 4.77
C SER A 5 -20.11 6.23 4.03
N LEU A 6 -19.21 6.98 3.38
CA LEU A 6 -19.60 7.88 2.30
C LEU A 6 -20.35 7.04 1.26
N ASP A 7 -21.57 7.46 0.88
CA ASP A 7 -22.26 6.84 -0.25
C ASP A 7 -21.47 7.16 -1.54
N ALA A 8 -21.68 6.39 -2.61
CA ALA A 8 -20.97 6.58 -3.88
C ALA A 8 -21.13 8.02 -4.42
N ARG A 9 -22.23 8.69 -4.06
CA ARG A 9 -22.49 10.10 -4.38
C ARG A 9 -21.61 11.06 -3.59
N ASP A 10 -21.45 10.85 -2.29
CA ASP A 10 -20.61 11.70 -1.43
C ASP A 10 -19.13 11.60 -1.80
N TRP A 11 -18.68 10.43 -2.26
CA TRP A 11 -17.33 10.25 -2.79
C TRP A 11 -17.12 11.05 -4.09
N ALA A 12 -18.05 10.96 -5.04
CA ALA A 12 -17.96 11.69 -6.31
C ALA A 12 -17.92 13.21 -6.09
N ASP A 13 -18.70 13.73 -5.14
CA ASP A 13 -18.71 15.15 -4.79
C ASP A 13 -17.40 15.59 -4.10
N SER A 14 -16.84 14.73 -3.25
CA SER A 14 -15.51 14.95 -2.64
C SER A 14 -14.40 15.02 -3.70
N VAL A 15 -14.44 14.12 -4.69
CA VAL A 15 -13.48 14.14 -5.81
C VAL A 15 -13.61 15.42 -6.63
N ARG A 16 -14.84 15.84 -6.98
CA ARG A 16 -15.05 17.09 -7.74
C ARG A 16 -14.52 18.31 -7.00
N THR A 17 -14.81 18.42 -5.71
CA THR A 17 -14.31 19.53 -4.87
C THR A 17 -12.79 19.62 -4.87
N VAL A 18 -12.11 18.46 -4.79
CA VAL A 18 -10.65 18.40 -4.87
C VAL A 18 -10.14 18.83 -6.24
N LEU A 19 -10.78 18.40 -7.33
CA LEU A 19 -10.39 18.78 -8.68
C LEU A 19 -10.56 20.30 -8.91
N ASP A 20 -11.69 20.88 -8.48
CA ASP A 20 -11.94 22.32 -8.59
C ASP A 20 -10.87 23.14 -7.83
N GLY A 21 -10.46 22.69 -6.64
CA GLY A 21 -9.39 23.32 -5.86
C GLY A 21 -8.00 23.19 -6.49
N ILE A 22 -7.71 22.08 -7.17
CA ILE A 22 -6.46 21.92 -7.93
C ILE A 22 -6.46 22.84 -9.16
N GLU A 23 -7.57 22.94 -9.89
CA GLU A 23 -7.71 23.83 -11.05
C GLU A 23 -7.62 25.31 -10.67
N ALA A 24 -8.16 25.68 -9.51
CA ALA A 24 -8.03 27.02 -8.93
C ALA A 24 -6.61 27.32 -8.39
N GLY A 25 -5.72 26.32 -8.35
CA GLY A 25 -4.35 26.46 -7.86
C GLY A 25 -4.22 26.51 -6.34
N GLU A 26 -5.27 26.14 -5.61
CA GLU A 26 -5.29 26.11 -4.13
C GLU A 26 -4.46 24.95 -3.59
N TRP A 27 -4.46 23.81 -4.30
CA TRP A 27 -3.72 22.60 -3.92
C TRP A 27 -2.92 22.04 -5.10
N SER A 28 -1.72 21.51 -4.80
CA SER A 28 -0.87 20.84 -5.78
C SER A 28 -1.00 19.32 -5.78
N LYS A 29 -1.45 18.73 -4.66
CA LYS A 29 -1.72 17.29 -4.49
C LYS A 29 -2.63 17.06 -3.28
N VAL A 30 -3.60 16.16 -3.41
CA VAL A 30 -4.49 15.72 -2.31
C VAL A 30 -4.59 14.19 -2.34
N VAL A 31 -4.62 13.57 -1.16
CA VAL A 31 -4.91 12.14 -0.99
C VAL A 31 -6.27 12.02 -0.30
N LEU A 32 -7.22 11.38 -0.96
CA LEU A 32 -8.54 11.09 -0.40
C LEU A 32 -8.58 9.67 0.15
N ALA A 33 -9.25 9.48 1.28
CA ALA A 33 -9.45 8.19 1.91
C ALA A 33 -10.94 7.98 2.27
N GLN A 34 -11.39 6.73 2.22
CA GLN A 34 -12.75 6.36 2.62
C GLN A 34 -12.71 5.53 3.89
N ARG A 35 -13.64 5.80 4.81
CA ARG A 35 -13.85 4.99 6.01
C ARG A 35 -14.88 3.90 5.70
N VAL A 36 -14.56 2.66 6.06
CA VAL A 36 -15.51 1.55 6.13
C VAL A 36 -15.73 1.22 7.60
N LEU A 37 -17.00 1.08 7.99
CA LEU A 37 -17.39 0.66 9.34
C LEU A 37 -18.03 -0.72 9.26
N LEU A 38 -17.47 -1.67 10.01
CA LEU A 38 -18.03 -3.00 10.19
C LEU A 38 -18.48 -3.13 11.64
N GLU A 39 -19.72 -3.55 11.84
CA GLU A 39 -20.29 -3.86 13.15
C GLU A 39 -20.37 -5.38 13.31
N PHE A 40 -19.98 -5.87 14.49
CA PHE A 40 -19.96 -7.30 14.79
C PHE A 40 -20.89 -7.61 15.96
N ASN A 41 -21.52 -8.78 15.91
CA ASN A 41 -22.47 -9.21 16.94
C ASN A 41 -21.78 -9.69 18.24
N ALA A 42 -20.45 -9.69 18.27
CA ALA A 42 -19.63 -10.10 19.40
C ALA A 42 -18.32 -9.32 19.42
N ASN A 43 -17.67 -9.26 20.59
CA ASN A 43 -16.34 -8.71 20.71
C ASN A 43 -15.36 -9.51 19.85
N ILE A 44 -14.57 -8.79 19.04
CA ILE A 44 -13.49 -9.38 18.26
C ILE A 44 -12.21 -9.30 19.06
N GLU A 45 -11.54 -10.44 19.20
CA GLU A 45 -10.19 -10.48 19.74
C GLU A 45 -9.21 -9.99 18.64
N PRO A 46 -8.40 -8.95 18.90
CA PRO A 46 -7.55 -8.32 17.90
C PRO A 46 -6.53 -9.26 17.22
N LEU A 47 -5.90 -10.19 17.96
CA LEU A 47 -4.96 -11.13 17.36
C LEU A 47 -5.66 -12.06 16.36
N HIS A 48 -6.88 -12.50 16.63
CA HIS A 48 -7.65 -13.33 15.71
C HIS A 48 -7.92 -12.60 14.40
N LEU A 49 -8.24 -11.30 14.45
CA LEU A 49 -8.40 -10.51 13.24
C LEU A 49 -7.09 -10.38 12.46
N LEU A 50 -5.97 -10.13 13.15
CA LEU A 50 -4.66 -10.04 12.52
C LEU A 50 -4.23 -11.37 11.87
N GLN A 51 -4.49 -12.50 12.52
CA GLN A 51 -4.26 -13.84 11.96
C GLN A 51 -5.05 -14.05 10.66
N ARG A 52 -6.32 -13.65 10.64
CA ARG A 52 -7.13 -13.75 9.43
C ARG A 52 -6.62 -12.88 8.29
N LEU A 53 -6.11 -11.68 8.58
CA LEU A 53 -5.48 -10.82 7.58
C LEU A 53 -4.20 -11.47 7.01
N LEU A 54 -3.42 -12.15 7.85
CA LEU A 54 -2.22 -12.86 7.42
C LEU A 54 -2.56 -14.03 6.48
N GLU A 55 -3.55 -14.86 6.85
CA GLU A 55 -4.01 -15.97 6.02
C GLU A 55 -4.56 -15.49 4.66
N ALA A 56 -5.23 -14.34 4.64
CA ALA A 56 -5.76 -13.75 3.41
C ALA A 56 -4.65 -13.21 2.50
N ASP A 57 -3.58 -12.62 3.05
CA ASP A 57 -2.41 -12.16 2.28
C ASP A 57 -1.68 -13.36 1.64
N ASP A 58 -1.42 -14.41 2.42
CA ASP A 58 -0.79 -15.65 1.93
C ASP A 58 -1.63 -16.30 0.80
N ALA A 59 -2.96 -16.33 0.94
CA ALA A 59 -3.86 -16.87 -0.07
C ALA A 59 -3.89 -16.02 -1.37
N ALA A 60 -3.84 -14.70 -1.25
CA ALA A 60 -3.80 -13.81 -2.41
C ALA A 60 -2.52 -14.02 -3.24
N ILE A 61 -1.39 -14.24 -2.57
CA ILE A 61 -0.10 -14.54 -3.21
C ILE A 61 -0.16 -15.91 -3.92
N ALA A 62 -0.70 -16.93 -3.26
CA ALA A 62 -0.81 -18.27 -3.85
C ALA A 62 -1.65 -18.26 -5.14
N GLN A 63 -2.79 -17.56 -5.14
CA GLN A 63 -3.63 -17.43 -6.33
C GLN A 63 -2.89 -16.74 -7.49
N GLN A 64 -2.13 -15.68 -7.20
CA GLN A 64 -1.33 -14.97 -8.21
C GLN A 64 -0.19 -15.81 -8.80
N ALA A 65 0.34 -16.77 -8.05
CA ALA A 65 1.38 -17.70 -8.50
C ALA A 65 0.80 -18.81 -9.39
N GLU A 66 -0.34 -19.39 -9.02
CA GLU A 66 -1.03 -20.42 -9.80
C GLU A 66 -1.51 -19.88 -11.17
N ASP A 67 -2.03 -18.65 -11.21
CA ASP A 67 -2.45 -17.98 -12.44
C ASP A 67 -1.27 -17.73 -13.41
N GLN A 68 -0.04 -17.62 -12.88
CA GLN A 68 1.20 -17.46 -13.67
C GLN A 68 1.79 -18.78 -14.15
N GLU A 69 1.68 -19.85 -13.35
CA GLU A 69 2.26 -21.16 -13.68
C GLU A 69 1.45 -21.92 -14.75
N ALA A 70 0.17 -21.60 -14.93
CA ALA A 70 -0.64 -22.09 -16.04
C ALA A 70 -0.16 -21.65 -17.44
N ALA A 71 0.79 -20.70 -17.54
CA ALA A 71 1.30 -20.13 -18.79
C ALA A 71 2.74 -20.56 -19.19
N ALA A 72 3.46 -21.35 -18.38
CA ALA A 72 4.83 -21.83 -18.69
C ALA A 72 5.10 -23.24 -18.11
N PRO A 73 5.99 -24.07 -18.71
CA PRO A 73 6.16 -25.45 -18.27
C PRO A 73 6.86 -25.53 -16.91
N ALA A 74 6.32 -26.42 -16.07
CA ALA A 74 6.62 -26.62 -14.66
C ALA A 74 8.12 -26.69 -14.33
N THR A 75 8.57 -25.77 -13.47
CA THR A 75 9.71 -25.98 -12.57
C THR A 75 9.26 -25.56 -11.19
N THR A 76 8.77 -26.53 -10.43
CA THR A 76 8.26 -26.34 -9.08
C THR A 76 9.40 -25.93 -8.15
N SER A 77 9.56 -24.63 -7.95
CA SER A 77 10.30 -24.09 -6.82
C SER A 77 9.28 -23.65 -5.79
N HIS A 78 9.30 -24.26 -4.61
CA HIS A 78 8.52 -23.77 -3.47
C HIS A 78 9.02 -22.37 -3.12
N VAL A 79 8.36 -21.33 -3.64
CA VAL A 79 8.64 -19.94 -3.29
C VAL A 79 8.13 -19.72 -1.86
N THR A 80 8.97 -20.04 -0.88
CA THR A 80 8.90 -19.38 0.43
C THR A 80 9.57 -18.02 0.29
N GLY A 81 8.92 -17.16 -0.49
CA GLY A 81 9.33 -15.77 -0.66
C GLY A 81 9.13 -14.96 0.62
N PRO A 82 9.84 -13.84 0.80
CA PRO A 82 9.60 -12.94 1.92
C PRO A 82 8.14 -12.48 1.90
N ARG A 83 7.52 -12.38 3.08
CA ARG A 83 6.15 -11.84 3.24
C ARG A 83 6.06 -10.48 2.56
N HIS A 84 4.98 -10.27 1.79
CA HIS A 84 4.79 -9.06 1.00
C HIS A 84 4.21 -7.89 1.82
N ALA A 85 3.82 -8.12 3.08
CA ALA A 85 3.25 -7.09 3.96
C ALA A 85 3.86 -7.08 5.39
N TYR A 86 3.91 -5.87 5.96
CA TYR A 86 4.22 -5.57 7.35
C TYR A 86 2.94 -5.61 8.17
N LEU A 87 2.93 -6.47 9.18
CA LEU A 87 1.84 -6.56 10.15
C LEU A 87 2.22 -5.81 11.42
N PHE A 88 1.26 -5.04 11.94
CA PHE A 88 1.39 -4.41 13.24
C PHE A 88 0.06 -4.45 13.99
N LEU A 89 0.15 -4.51 15.32
CA LEU A 89 -0.97 -4.40 16.23
C LEU A 89 -0.52 -3.54 17.42
N LEU A 90 -1.26 -2.46 17.66
CA LEU A 90 -1.11 -1.58 18.80
C LEU A 90 -2.37 -1.69 19.64
N GLN A 91 -2.25 -2.30 20.83
CA GLN A 91 -3.32 -2.27 21.83
C GLN A 91 -3.27 -0.93 22.56
N LEU A 92 -4.27 -0.06 22.32
CA LEU A 92 -4.31 1.29 22.91
C LEU A 92 -5.01 1.28 24.27
N SER A 93 -6.05 0.46 24.43
CA SER A 93 -6.78 0.24 25.69
C SER A 93 -7.39 -1.17 25.71
N ALA A 94 -8.23 -1.52 26.69
CA ALA A 94 -8.90 -2.83 26.70
C ALA A 94 -9.86 -3.04 25.52
N ASP A 95 -10.47 -1.95 25.03
CA ASP A 95 -11.52 -1.99 24.00
C ASP A 95 -11.10 -1.32 22.67
N GLU A 96 -9.84 -0.88 22.58
CA GLU A 96 -9.34 -0.16 21.41
C GLU A 96 -7.99 -0.71 20.94
N SER A 97 -7.93 -1.00 19.64
CA SER A 97 -6.74 -1.49 18.96
C SER A 97 -6.60 -0.84 17.60
N PHE A 98 -5.36 -0.58 17.20
CA PHE A 98 -5.01 -0.14 15.86
C PHE A 98 -4.10 -1.19 15.23
N MET A 99 -4.48 -1.69 14.05
CA MET A 99 -3.73 -2.73 13.37
C MET A 99 -3.70 -2.47 11.86
N GLY A 100 -2.74 -3.09 11.18
CA GLY A 100 -2.62 -3.00 9.75
C GLY A 100 -1.79 -4.12 9.15
N CYS A 101 -2.01 -4.33 7.86
CA CYS A 101 -1.27 -5.21 6.98
C CYS A 101 -0.92 -4.39 5.74
N THR A 102 0.29 -3.82 5.69
CA THR A 102 0.69 -2.87 4.65
C THR A 102 1.90 -3.39 3.87
N PRO A 103 1.89 -3.36 2.53
CA PRO A 103 3.09 -3.67 1.76
C PRO A 103 4.14 -2.55 1.81
N GLU A 104 3.75 -1.35 2.27
CA GLU A 104 4.62 -0.17 2.25
C GLU A 104 5.44 -0.02 3.53
N LYS A 105 6.76 0.03 3.38
CA LYS A 105 7.71 0.33 4.45
C LYS A 105 8.19 1.77 4.34
N LEU A 106 7.75 2.60 5.28
CA LEU A 106 8.23 3.98 5.38
C LEU A 106 9.73 4.05 5.67
N PHE A 107 10.22 3.39 6.71
CA PHE A 107 11.64 3.14 6.92
C PHE A 107 11.85 1.98 7.92
N LYS A 108 13.06 1.42 7.93
CA LYS A 108 13.57 0.46 8.90
C LYS A 108 14.91 0.94 9.42
N LEU A 109 15.07 0.94 10.75
CA LEU A 109 16.33 1.30 11.42
C LEU A 109 16.94 0.02 12.03
N GLU A 110 18.15 -0.33 11.60
CA GLU A 110 18.93 -1.45 12.12
C GLU A 110 20.31 -0.96 12.54
N GLY A 111 20.55 -0.91 13.85
CA GLY A 111 21.77 -0.29 14.38
C GLY A 111 21.81 1.19 14.02
N ASP A 112 22.81 1.57 13.24
CA ASP A 112 23.02 2.91 12.69
C ASP A 112 22.58 3.07 11.22
N GLN A 113 21.96 2.04 10.63
CA GLN A 113 21.54 2.05 9.23
C GLN A 113 20.03 2.24 9.11
N LEU A 114 19.64 3.25 8.34
CA LEU A 114 18.24 3.51 7.97
C LEU A 114 18.02 3.15 6.50
N SER A 115 17.00 2.35 6.23
CA SER A 115 16.55 1.99 4.88
C SER A 115 15.09 2.34 4.68
N THR A 116 14.68 2.69 3.45
CA THR A 116 13.30 3.06 3.10
C THR A 116 12.92 2.43 1.76
N GLU A 117 11.66 2.07 1.60
CA GLU A 117 11.10 1.55 0.35
C GLU A 117 9.95 2.47 -0.04
N ALA A 118 10.27 3.55 -0.77
CA ALA A 118 9.25 4.41 -1.34
C ALA A 118 8.59 3.68 -2.52
N LEU A 119 7.34 3.26 -2.34
CA LEU A 119 6.55 2.62 -3.38
C LEU A 119 5.62 3.65 -4.02
N ALA A 120 5.64 3.78 -5.34
CA ALA A 120 4.61 4.49 -6.09
C ALA A 120 4.46 3.88 -7.49
N GLY A 121 3.27 4.02 -8.05
CA GLY A 121 2.90 3.42 -9.32
C GLY A 121 2.38 1.99 -9.13
N THR A 122 1.09 1.82 -9.41
CA THR A 122 0.45 0.51 -9.49
C THR A 122 0.00 0.29 -10.92
N ARG A 123 0.24 -0.89 -11.48
CA ARG A 123 -0.37 -1.36 -12.72
C ARG A 123 -0.95 -2.76 -12.49
N PRO A 124 -2.08 -3.12 -13.11
CA PRO A 124 -2.49 -4.51 -13.17
C PRO A 124 -1.45 -5.33 -13.96
N ARG A 125 -1.45 -6.65 -13.78
CA ARG A 125 -0.72 -7.54 -14.69
C ARG A 125 -1.46 -7.61 -16.03
N GLY A 126 -0.72 -7.86 -17.11
CA GLY A 126 -1.30 -8.02 -18.43
C GLY A 126 -1.80 -9.45 -18.67
N ASP A 127 -2.93 -9.59 -19.36
CA ASP A 127 -3.51 -10.90 -19.73
C ASP A 127 -2.63 -11.68 -20.73
N THR A 128 -1.64 -11.03 -21.33
CA THR A 128 -0.66 -11.62 -22.24
C THR A 128 0.74 -11.10 -21.92
N ALA A 129 1.77 -11.87 -22.25
CA ALA A 129 3.17 -11.47 -22.03
C ALA A 129 3.52 -10.11 -22.67
N GLU A 130 2.98 -9.83 -23.85
CA GLU A 130 3.16 -8.54 -24.54
C GLU A 130 2.50 -7.39 -23.78
N THR A 131 1.26 -7.60 -23.31
CA THR A 131 0.54 -6.58 -22.53
C THR A 131 1.20 -6.35 -21.17
N ASP A 132 1.70 -7.40 -20.54
CA ASP A 132 2.41 -7.35 -19.26
C ASP A 132 3.73 -6.57 -19.39
N GLN A 133 4.51 -6.84 -20.44
CA GLN A 133 5.74 -6.08 -20.75
C GLN A 133 5.45 -4.61 -21.03
N ARG A 134 4.37 -4.30 -21.75
CA ARG A 134 3.94 -2.91 -21.98
C ARG A 134 3.57 -2.22 -20.66
N LEU A 135 2.77 -2.85 -19.80
CA LEU A 135 2.37 -2.29 -18.51
C LEU A 135 3.56 -2.10 -17.58
N ALA A 136 4.52 -3.03 -17.57
CA ALA A 136 5.78 -2.89 -16.86
C ALA A 136 6.62 -1.73 -17.39
N HIS A 137 6.70 -1.57 -18.72
CA HIS A 137 7.39 -0.45 -19.34
C HIS A 137 6.72 0.90 -19.00
N GLU A 138 5.39 0.95 -19.00
CA GLU A 138 4.60 2.12 -18.59
C GLU A 138 4.79 2.47 -17.12
N LEU A 139 4.88 1.46 -16.24
CA LEU A 139 5.19 1.67 -14.83
C LEU A 139 6.59 2.28 -14.65
N LEU A 140 7.59 1.70 -15.32
CA LEU A 140 9.00 2.11 -15.20
C LEU A 140 9.24 3.54 -15.71
N HIS A 141 8.48 3.98 -16.72
CA HIS A 141 8.65 5.29 -17.37
C HIS A 141 7.55 6.29 -17.00
N CYS A 142 6.70 5.99 -16.00
CA CYS A 142 5.70 6.95 -15.57
C CYS A 142 6.35 8.10 -14.79
N GLU A 143 6.45 9.26 -15.43
CA GLU A 143 7.02 10.47 -14.81
C GLU A 143 6.30 10.85 -13.51
N LYS A 144 4.98 10.63 -13.44
CA LYS A 144 4.21 10.88 -12.22
C LYS A 144 4.67 9.96 -11.09
N ASP A 145 4.70 8.66 -11.35
CA ASP A 145 5.06 7.67 -10.33
C ASP A 145 6.51 7.88 -9.86
N LEU A 146 7.45 8.16 -10.79
CA LEU A 146 8.83 8.54 -10.44
C LEU A 146 8.92 9.80 -9.58
N ARG A 147 8.15 10.85 -9.89
CA ARG A 147 8.10 12.07 -9.06
C ARG A 147 7.59 11.77 -7.65
N GLU A 148 6.62 10.86 -7.50
CA GLU A 148 6.08 10.47 -6.21
C GLU A 148 7.11 9.71 -5.36
N VAL A 149 7.81 8.72 -5.94
CA VAL A 149 8.92 8.02 -5.26
C VAL A 149 10.00 9.01 -4.82
N MET A 150 10.40 9.93 -5.71
CA MET A 150 11.45 10.90 -5.43
C MET A 150 11.05 11.90 -4.35
N ALA A 151 9.79 12.33 -4.30
CA ALA A 151 9.31 13.25 -3.27
C ALA A 151 9.41 12.65 -1.86
N VAL A 152 9.06 11.36 -1.69
CA VAL A 152 9.19 10.65 -0.40
C VAL A 152 10.66 10.56 0.02
N ARG A 153 11.54 10.18 -0.91
CA ARG A 153 12.99 10.14 -0.69
C ARG A 153 13.51 11.50 -0.25
N ASP A 154 13.21 12.55 -1.02
CA ASP A 154 13.73 13.90 -0.76
C ASP A 154 13.19 14.47 0.57
N PHE A 155 11.95 14.14 0.95
CA PHE A 155 11.40 14.46 2.26
C PHE A 155 12.19 13.81 3.39
N LEU A 156 12.42 12.48 3.30
CA LEU A 156 13.17 11.73 4.31
C LEU A 156 14.60 12.24 4.43
N MET A 157 15.27 12.48 3.30
CA MET A 157 16.62 13.04 3.27
C MET A 157 16.64 14.41 3.96
N ARG A 158 15.75 15.33 3.60
CA ARG A 158 15.69 16.66 4.23
C ARG A 158 15.45 16.58 5.74
N ALA A 159 14.59 15.66 6.19
CA ALA A 159 14.25 15.52 7.60
C ALA A 159 15.38 14.89 8.43
N LEU A 160 16.11 13.92 7.87
CA LEU A 160 17.07 13.09 8.61
C LEU A 160 18.53 13.48 8.40
N GLN A 161 18.84 14.23 7.33
CA GLN A 161 20.21 14.65 7.01
C GLN A 161 20.95 15.40 8.13
N PRO A 162 20.31 16.26 8.96
CA PRO A 162 21.01 16.89 10.09
C PRO A 162 21.57 15.91 11.12
N ALA A 163 21.00 14.69 11.19
CA ALA A 163 21.40 13.63 12.10
C ALA A 163 22.19 12.49 11.42
N SER A 164 22.39 12.56 10.09
CA SER A 164 23.08 11.51 9.34
C SER A 164 24.57 11.78 9.23
N THR A 165 25.39 10.76 9.48
CA THR A 165 26.85 10.79 9.32
C THR A 165 27.30 10.41 7.91
N GLN A 166 26.41 9.84 7.10
CA GLN A 166 26.62 9.56 5.68
C GLN A 166 25.38 9.94 4.87
N VAL A 167 25.59 10.68 3.80
CA VAL A 167 24.59 10.97 2.78
C VAL A 167 25.08 10.25 1.52
N PRO A 168 24.25 9.43 0.85
CA PRO A 168 24.63 8.84 -0.44
C PRO A 168 24.82 9.93 -1.51
#